data_AF-A0A158S0X1-F1
#
_entry.id   AF-A0A158S0X1-F1
#
_cell.length_a   1.000
_cell.length_b   1.000
_cell.length_c   1.000
_cell.angle_alpha   90.00
_cell.angle_beta   90.00
_cell.angle_gamma   90.00
#
_symmetry.space_group_name_H-M   'P 1'
#
loop_
_entity.id
_entity.type
_entity.pdbx_description
1 polymer ?
#
loop_
_entity_poly.entity_id
_entity_poly.type
_entity_poly.pdbx_seq_one_letter_code
_entity_poly.pdbx_strand_id
1 'polypeptide(L)' 'MKHVITSRREYFAGQALAGLLSDSDLTMAPDQMAEHALDVAEAMVAELEKREAAK' A
#
# COMPACT_ATOMS: atom_id res chain seq x y z
N MET A 1 -23.71 10.19 4.09
CA MET A 1 -22.49 9.58 3.51
C MET A 1 -21.67 9.02 4.65
N LYS A 2 -21.47 7.70 4.72
CA LYS A 2 -20.55 7.12 5.71
C LYS A 2 -19.13 7.49 5.27
N HIS A 3 -18.38 8.17 6.14
CA HIS A 3 -16.96 8.41 5.90
C HIS A 3 -16.28 7.04 5.77
N VAL A 4 -15.75 6.74 4.59
CA VAL A 4 -14.84 5.61 4.41
C VAL A 4 -13.57 6.00 5.16
N ILE A 5 -13.41 5.50 6.39
CA ILE A 5 -12.13 5.61 7.08
C ILE A 5 -11.23 4.59 6.40
N THR A 6 -10.48 5.03 5.40
CA THR A 6 -9.41 4.24 4.80
C THR A 6 -8.26 4.21 5.81
N SER A 7 -7.94 3.03 6.34
CA SER A 7 -6.78 2.86 7.23
C SER A 7 -5.48 3.26 6.53
N ARG A 8 -4.42 3.60 7.29
CA ARG A 8 -3.09 3.91 6.71
C ARG A 8 -2.59 2.78 5.81
N ARG A 9 -2.84 1.53 6.20
CA ARG A 9 -2.52 0.34 5.42
C ARG A 9 -3.26 0.33 4.08
N GLU A 10 -4.58 0.50 4.08
CA GLU A 10 -5.37 0.53 2.84
C GLU A 10 -4.99 1.70 1.93
N TYR A 11 -4.63 2.85 2.50
CA TYR A 11 -4.16 4.00 1.75
C TYR A 11 -2.85 3.70 1.00
N PHE A 12 -1.85 3.16 1.70
CA PHE A 12 -0.57 2.83 1.06
C PHE A 12 -0.69 1.64 0.10
N ALA A 13 -1.52 0.63 0.42
CA ALA A 13 -1.77 -0.49 -0.47
C ALA A 13 -2.42 -0.03 -1.78
N GLY A 14 -3.39 0.88 -1.70
CA GLY A 14 -4.02 1.46 -2.89
C GLY A 14 -3.01 2.23 -3.77
N GLN A 15 -2.09 2.98 -3.16
CA GLN A 15 -1.03 3.67 -3.91
C GLN A 15 -0.05 2.71 -4.58
N ALA A 16 0.42 1.71 -3.84
CA ALA A 16 1.35 0.71 -4.37
C ALA A 16 0.71 -0.07 -5.53
N LEU A 17 -0.54 -0.49 -5.37
CA LEU A 17 -1.30 -1.19 -6.42
C LEU A 17 -1.51 -0.29 -7.65
N ALA A 18 -1.83 0.99 -7.47
CA ALA A 18 -1.98 1.92 -8.59
C ALA A 18 -0.66 2.10 -9.36
N GLY A 19 0.49 2.12 -8.66
CA GLY A 19 1.81 2.11 -9.28
C GLY A 19 2.04 0.86 -10.12
N LEU A 20 1.79 -0.33 -9.57
CA LEU A 20 1.91 -1.60 -10.29
C LEU A 20 1.02 -1.63 -11.54
N LEU A 21 -0.26 -1.25 -11.41
CA LEU A 21 -1.21 -1.26 -12.52
C LEU A 21 -0.89 -0.23 -13.62
N SER A 22 -0.05 0.77 -13.31
CA SER A 22 0.40 1.76 -14.30
C SER A 22 1.55 1.26 -15.18
N ASP A 23 2.20 0.15 -14.80
CA ASP A 23 3.28 -0.47 -15.58
C ASP A 23 2.70 -1.38 -16.67
N SER A 24 2.88 -0.98 -17.93
CA SER A 24 2.38 -1.72 -19.10
C SER A 24 3.11 -3.02 -19.37
N ASP A 25 4.32 -3.19 -18.83
CA ASP A 25 5.17 -4.36 -19.02
C ASP A 25 5.07 -5.34 -17.85
N LEU A 26 4.24 -5.04 -16.85
CA LEU A 26 4.08 -5.87 -15.66
C LEU A 26 3.44 -7.22 -16.03
N THR A 27 4.20 -8.30 -15.85
CA THR A 27 3.74 -9.68 -16.06
C THR A 27 3.25 -10.36 -14.78
N MET A 28 3.05 -9.60 -13.70
CA MET A 28 2.63 -10.11 -12.39
C MET A 28 1.14 -10.48 -12.41
N ALA A 29 0.76 -11.60 -11.80
CA ALA A 29 -0.64 -11.97 -11.66
C ALA A 29 -1.37 -11.07 -10.65
N PRO A 30 -2.69 -10.85 -10.76
CA PRO A 30 -3.41 -9.93 -9.89
C PRO A 30 -3.33 -10.21 -8.39
N ASP A 31 -3.29 -11.49 -8.00
CA ASP A 31 -3.07 -11.93 -6.63
C ASP A 31 -1.67 -11.54 -6.13
N GLN A 32 -0.64 -11.79 -6.93
CA GLN A 32 0.74 -11.38 -6.62
C GLN A 32 0.88 -9.85 -6.52
N MET A 33 0.15 -9.09 -7.36
CA MET A 33 0.12 -7.62 -7.27
C MET A 33 -0.52 -7.15 -5.97
N ALA A 34 -1.62 -7.78 -5.56
CA ALA A 34 -2.30 -7.46 -4.31
C ALA A 34 -1.43 -7.79 -3.10
N GLU A 35 -0.76 -8.94 -3.09
CA GLU A 35 0.21 -9.31 -2.05
C GLU A 35 1.36 -8.30 -1.98
N HIS A 36 1.98 -7.96 -3.12
CA HIS A 36 3.06 -6.98 -3.15
C HIS A 36 2.62 -5.60 -2.65
N ALA A 37 1.45 -5.13 -3.05
CA ALA A 37 0.91 -3.86 -2.59
C ALA A 37 0.67 -3.83 -1.07
N LEU A 38 0.23 -4.95 -0.48
CA LEU A 38 0.08 -5.10 0.96
C LEU A 38 1.43 -5.10 1.68
N ASP A 39 2.43 -5.80 1.16
CA ASP A 39 3.78 -5.82 1.73
C ASP A 39 4.41 -4.42 1.75
N VAL A 40 4.27 -3.67 0.66
CA VAL A 40 4.70 -2.27 0.60
C VAL A 40 3.96 -1.42 1.63
N ALA A 41 2.65 -1.61 1.78
CA ALA A 41 1.86 -0.86 2.74
C ALA A 41 2.28 -1.11 4.19
N GLU A 42 2.53 -2.37 4.56
CA GLU A 42 3.05 -2.75 5.88
C GLU A 42 4.40 -2.07 6.17
N ALA A 43 5.32 -2.08 5.20
CA ALA A 43 6.61 -1.42 5.33
C ALA A 43 6.49 0.10 5.55
N MET A 44 5.58 0.75 4.83
CA MET A 44 5.33 2.20 4.97
C MET A 44 4.73 2.56 6.33
N VAL A 45 3.78 1.75 6.81
CA VAL A 45 3.18 1.93 8.14
C VAL A 45 4.25 1.78 9.22
N ALA A 46 5.05 0.71 9.17
CA ALA A 46 6.11 0.47 10.14
C ALA A 46 7.15 1.59 10.17
N GLU A 47 7.53 2.14 9.01
CA GLU A 47 8.45 3.28 8.93
C GLU A 47 7.85 4.56 9.52
N LEU A 48 6.57 4.81 9.27
CA LEU A 48 5.87 5.98 9.80
C LEU A 48 5.75 5.90 11.34
N GLU A 49 5.42 4.73 11.88
CA GLU A 49 5.35 4.49 13.32
C GLU A 49 6.70 4.69 14.00
N LYS A 50 7.81 4.24 13.39
CA LYS A 50 9.17 4.51 13.91
C LYS A 50 9.47 6.01 14.01
N ARG A 51 9.07 6.78 13.00
CA ARG A 51 9.27 8.24 12.99
C ARG A 51 8.39 8.96 14.00
N GLU A 52 7.18 8.46 14.21
CA GLU A 52 6.27 8.97 15.25
C GLU A 52 6.80 8.67 16.65
N ALA A 53 7.39 7.48 16.88
CA ALA A 53 8.01 7.10 18.15
C ALA A 53 9.34 7.81 18.47
N ALA A 54 10.02 8.35 17.46
CA ALA A 54 11.28 9.10 17.62
C ALA A 54 11.09 10.61 17.84
N LYS A 55 9.84 11.10 17.86
CA LYS A 55 9.47 12.49 18.16
C LYS A 55 9.07 12.64 19.62
#